data_AF-A0A0F9NXE8-F1
#
_entry.id   AF-A0A0F9NXE8-F1
#
_cell.length_a   1.000
_cell.length_b   1.000
_cell.length_c   1.000
_cell.angle_alpha   90.00
_cell.angle_beta   90.00
_cell.angle_gamma   90.00
#
_symmetry.space_group_name_H-M   'P 1'
#
loop_
_entity.id
_entity.type
_entity.pdbx_description
1 polymer ?
#
loop_
_entity_poly.entity_id
_entity_poly.type
_entity_poly.pdbx_seq_one_letter_code
_entity_poly.pdbx_strand_id
1 'polypeptide(L)' 'WGSDDLIGSMFFSAWADAVIKVTRKETDSRIEIPLTLSFEVMRHASEPIDDTEVMFHRQNFTLTRTESGIVIPTVSV' A
#
# COMPACT_ATOMS: atom_id res chain seq x y z
N TRP A 1 -18.29 -2.20 0.06
CA TRP A 1 -17.91 -0.96 -0.62
C TRP A 1 -17.94 0.15 0.42
N GLY A 2 -16.85 0.28 1.18
CA GLY A 2 -16.73 1.22 2.29
C GLY A 2 -15.44 0.94 3.04
N SER A 3 -14.66 1.99 3.32
CA SER A 3 -13.50 1.96 4.21
C SER A 3 -14.00 2.20 5.62
N ASP A 4 -14.14 1.15 6.43
CA ASP A 4 -14.67 1.25 7.80
C ASP A 4 -13.75 2.08 8.73
N ASP A 5 -12.48 2.25 8.36
CA ASP A 5 -11.48 2.98 9.15
C ASP A 5 -11.50 4.52 8.96
N LEU A 6 -12.30 5.06 8.05
CA LEU A 6 -12.38 6.52 7.86
C LEU A 6 -13.37 7.12 8.88
N ILE A 7 -12.92 7.96 9.80
CA ILE A 7 -13.83 8.68 10.70
C ILE A 7 -14.67 9.65 9.86
N GLY A 8 -15.98 9.39 9.73
CA GLY A 8 -16.89 10.09 8.79
C GLY A 8 -16.99 9.46 7.38
N SER A 9 -16.56 8.20 7.24
CA SER A 9 -16.23 7.46 5.99
C SER A 9 -17.26 7.40 4.88
N MET A 10 -18.55 7.33 5.20
CA MET A 10 -19.54 6.87 4.22
C MET A 10 -19.67 7.85 3.05
N PHE A 11 -19.69 9.16 3.31
CA PHE A 11 -19.83 10.16 2.26
C PHE A 11 -18.54 10.36 1.45
N PHE A 12 -17.38 10.32 2.12
CA PHE A 12 -16.10 10.50 1.44
C PHE A 12 -15.76 9.33 0.53
N SER A 13 -15.95 8.10 0.97
CA SER A 13 -15.78 6.91 0.12
C SER A 13 -16.85 6.84 -0.99
N ALA A 14 -18.07 7.31 -0.74
CA ALA A 14 -19.13 7.40 -1.74
C ALA A 14 -18.92 8.51 -2.77
N TRP A 15 -18.01 9.45 -2.58
CA TRP A 15 -17.70 10.50 -3.57
C TRP A 15 -16.34 10.31 -4.23
N ALA A 16 -15.38 9.69 -3.54
CA ALA A 16 -14.06 9.44 -4.07
C ALA A 16 -14.08 8.46 -5.25
N ASP A 17 -13.39 8.83 -6.33
CA ASP A 17 -13.19 7.95 -7.48
C ASP A 17 -12.11 6.89 -7.23
N ALA A 18 -11.16 7.23 -6.35
CA ALA A 18 -10.13 6.33 -5.85
C ALA A 18 -9.86 6.56 -4.35
N VAL A 19 -9.69 5.49 -3.58
CA VAL A 19 -9.22 5.50 -2.19
C VAL A 19 -8.04 4.56 -2.09
N ILE A 20 -6.89 5.11 -1.70
CA ILE A 20 -5.64 4.37 -1.50
C ILE A 20 -5.27 4.48 -0.03
N LYS A 21 -5.17 3.34 0.64
CA LYS A 21 -4.72 3.24 2.03
C LYS A 21 -3.22 3.00 2.04
N VAL A 22 -2.50 3.84 2.79
CA VAL A 22 -1.06 3.72 2.96
C VAL A 22 -0.79 3.19 4.37
N THR A 23 -0.21 2.00 4.46
CA THR A 23 0.13 1.37 5.73
C THR A 23 1.65 1.31 5.87
N ARG A 24 2.19 1.86 6.95
CA ARG A 24 3.62 1.74 7.27
C ARG A 24 3.88 0.39 7.93
N LYS A 25 4.82 -0.38 7.39
CA LYS A 25 5.32 -1.59 8.05
C LYS A 25 6.34 -1.22 9.14
N GLU A 26 6.46 -2.08 10.16
CA GLU A 26 7.48 -1.92 11.19
C GLU A 26 8.88 -1.96 10.56
N THR A 27 9.73 -1.02 10.96
CA THR A 27 11.13 -0.93 10.52
C THR A 27 11.94 -0.18 11.56
N ASP A 28 13.18 -0.62 11.77
CA ASP A 28 14.17 0.12 12.56
C ASP A 28 14.83 1.24 11.75
N SER A 29 14.69 1.23 10.43
CA SER A 29 15.24 2.25 9.55
C SER A 29 14.42 3.53 9.59
N ARG A 30 15.09 4.66 9.89
CA ARG A 30 14.50 6.00 9.80
C ARG A 30 14.61 6.62 8.40
N ILE A 31 15.43 6.02 7.54
CA ILE A 31 15.78 6.53 6.22
C ILE A 31 14.93 5.88 5.16
N GLU A 32 14.72 4.57 5.27
CA GLU A 32 13.93 3.75 4.36
C GLU A 32 12.73 3.18 5.10
N ILE A 33 11.54 3.59 4.67
CA ILE A 33 10.30 3.22 5.34
C ILE A 33 9.49 2.32 4.39
N PRO A 34 9.34 1.02 4.72
CA PRO A 34 8.50 0.12 3.93
C PRO A 34 7.03 0.48 4.12
N LEU A 35 6.32 0.64 3.01
CA LEU A 35 4.90 0.95 2.97
C LEU A 35 4.16 -0.10 2.12
N THR A 36 2.92 -0.39 2.51
CA THR A 36 1.94 -1.11 1.69
C THR A 36 0.91 -0.11 1.20
N LEU A 37 0.66 -0.12 -0.10
CA LEU A 37 -0.41 0.64 -0.75
C LEU A 37 -1.55 -0.33 -1.06
N SER A 38 -2.71 -0.13 -0.41
CA SER A 38 -3.92 -0.93 -0.65
C SER A 38 -4.97 -0.08 -1.37
N PHE A 39 -5.60 -0.65 -2.40
CA PHE A 39 -6.53 0.07 -3.29
C PHE A 39 -7.97 -0.31 -2.96
N GLU A 40 -8.60 0.42 -2.05
CA GLU A 40 -9.90 0.03 -1.48
C GLU A 40 -11.10 0.43 -2.33
N VAL A 41 -11.08 1.63 -2.93
CA VAL A 41 -12.11 2.10 -3.86
C VAL A 41 -11.40 2.47 -5.15
N MET A 42 -11.82 1.90 -6.29
CA MET A 42 -11.29 2.23 -7.61
C MET A 42 -12.43 2.13 -8.63
N ARG A 43 -13.06 3.27 -8.99
CA ARG A 43 -14.26 3.26 -9.86
C ARG A 43 -13.99 3.02 -11.34
N HIS A 44 -12.84 3.49 -11.79
CA HIS A 44 -12.46 3.50 -13.20
C HIS A 44 -11.40 2.46 -13.56
N ALA A 45 -11.00 1.62 -12.61
CA ALA A 45 -10.08 0.54 -12.88
C ALA A 45 -10.80 -0.54 -13.71
N SER A 46 -10.21 -0.93 -14.84
CA SER A 46 -10.72 -2.01 -15.69
C SER A 46 -10.52 -3.39 -15.07
N GLU A 47 -9.53 -3.50 -14.18
CA GLU A 47 -9.10 -4.72 -13.51
C GLU A 47 -8.85 -4.43 -12.02
N PRO A 48 -8.99 -5.43 -11.13
CA PRO A 48 -8.59 -5.29 -9.74
C PRO A 48 -7.08 -4.96 -9.67
N ILE A 49 -6.73 -4.00 -8.82
CA ILE A 49 -5.35 -3.59 -8.61
C ILE A 49 -4.87 -4.27 -7.32
N ASP A 50 -3.83 -5.08 -7.44
CA ASP A 50 -3.21 -5.73 -6.29
C ASP A 50 -2.50 -4.72 -5.39
N ASP A 51 -2.49 -5.02 -4.10
CA ASP A 51 -1.72 -4.28 -3.11
C ASP A 51 -0.24 -4.22 -3.52
N THR A 52 0.33 -3.02 -3.42
CA THR A 52 1.70 -2.77 -3.89
C THR A 52 2.60 -2.44 -2.71
N GLU A 53 3.72 -3.15 -2.62
CA GLU A 53 4.78 -2.83 -1.68
C GLU A 53 5.74 -1.80 -2.27
N VAL A 54 6.04 -0.77 -1.50
CA VAL A 54 6.95 0.30 -1.89
C VAL A 54 7.89 0.64 -0.74
N MET A 55 9.09 1.08 -1.08
CA MET A 55 10.03 1.67 -0.15
C MET A 55 9.97 3.19 -0.28
N PHE A 56 9.71 3.87 0.83
CA PHE A 56 9.78 5.32 0.90
C PHE A 56 11.14 5.78 1.40
N HIS A 57 11.83 6.55 0.57
CA HIS A 57 13.15 7.11 0.83
C HIS A 57 13.03 8.52 1.41
N ARG A 58 13.22 8.68 2.72
CA ARG A 58 13.01 9.95 3.42
C ARG A 58 13.97 11.06 2.97
N GLN A 59 15.15 10.70 2.46
CA GLN A 59 16.18 11.66 2.06
C GLN A 59 15.79 12.46 0.83
N ASN A 60 15.09 11.84 -0.12
CA ASN A 60 14.75 12.44 -1.41
C ASN A 60 13.23 12.46 -1.68
N PHE A 61 12.42 11.99 -0.74
CA PHE A 61 10.96 11.88 -0.84
C PHE A 61 10.49 11.05 -2.04
N THR A 62 11.23 10.01 -2.39
CA THR A 62 10.88 9.11 -3.50
C THR A 62 10.29 7.79 -3.02
N LEU A 63 9.47 7.19 -3.87
CA LEU A 63 8.91 5.85 -3.69
C LEU A 63 9.52 4.93 -4.74
N THR A 64 10.11 3.82 -4.32
CA THR A 64 10.57 2.76 -5.21
C THR A 64 9.72 1.52 -4.99
N ARG A 65 9.18 0.95 -6.07
CA ARG A 65 8.47 -0.33 -5.99
C ARG A 65 9.44 -1.39 -5.50
N THR A 66 9.07 -2.10 -4.44
CA THR A 66 9.80 -3.30 -4.05
C THR A 66 9.20 -4.45 -4.87
N GLU A 67 9.96 -4.99 -5.81
CA GLU A 67 9.59 -6.25 -6.43
C GLU A 67 9.57 -7.30 -5.33
N SER A 68 8.43 -7.94 -5.10
CA SER A 68 8.28 -9.03 -4.14
C SER A 68 9.27 -10.12 -4.50
N GLY A 69 10.44 -10.11 -3.85
CA GLY A 69 11.47 -11.11 -4.02
C GLY A 69 10.87 -12.47 -3.71
N ILE A 70 10.95 -13.37 -4.69
CA ILE A 70 10.62 -14.79 -4.57
C ILE A 70 11.25 -15.30 -3.27
N VAL A 71 10.41 -15.77 -2.34
CA VAL A 71 10.88 -16.50 -1.15
C VAL A 71 11.50 -17.80 -1.65
N ILE A 72 12.83 -17.89 -1.66
CA ILE A 72 13.52 -19.15 -1.90
C ILE A 72 13.19 -20.05 -0.70
N PRO A 73 12.54 -21.22 -0.87
CA PRO A 73 12.34 -22.13 0.25
C PRO A 73 13.71 -22.63 0.69
N THR A 74 14.11 -22.25 1.91
CA THR A 74 15.25 -22.86 2.58
C THR A 74 14.92 -24.33 2.79
N VAL A 75 15.47 -25.20 1.94
CA VAL A 75 15.45 -26.65 2.16
C VAL A 75 16.36 -26.91 3.35
N SER A 76 15.79 -27.21 4.50
CA SER A 76 16.50 -27.78 5.63
C SER A 76 16.75 -29.27 5.36
N VAL A 77 18.04 -29.63 5.32
CA VAL A 77 18.58 -31.00 5.19
C VAL A 77 18.24 -31.84 6.40
#